data_AF-A0A832FE51-F1
#
_entry.id   AF-A0A832FE51-F1
#
_cell.length_a   1.000
_cell.length_b   1.000
_cell.length_c   1.000
_cell.angle_alpha   90.00
_cell.angle_beta   90.00
_cell.angle_gamma   90.00
#
_symmetry.space_group_name_H-M   'P 1'
#
loop_
_entity.id
_entity.type
_entity.pdbx_description
1 polymer ?
#
loop_
_entity_poly.entity_id
_entity_poly.type
_entity_poly.pdbx_seq_one_letter_code
_entity_poly.pdbx_strand_id
1 'polypeptide(L)'
;MLLRLSELRYGFYIKKKGFLLSEHGLREGKRILRKHRLLECLLEDLGMDKSEIRGEVSKIDFALGTGLERIIEERYGNRERCPCRKPIPSF
;
A
#
# COMPACT_ATOMS: atom_id res chain seq x y z
N MET A 1 -18.65 -7.83 -2.46
CA MET A 1 -17.46 -7.07 -2.00
C MET A 1 -17.74 -5.59 -1.76
N LEU A 2 -18.18 -4.79 -2.75
CA LEU A 2 -18.38 -3.34 -2.56
C LEU A 2 -19.43 -2.97 -1.51
N LEU A 3 -20.56 -3.71 -1.46
CA LEU A 3 -21.57 -3.51 -0.42
C LEU A 3 -20.99 -3.75 0.98
N ARG A 4 -20.15 -4.79 1.14
CA ARG A 4 -19.46 -5.10 2.39
C ARG A 4 -18.49 -4.00 2.83
N LEU A 5 -17.73 -3.43 1.89
CA LEU A 5 -16.86 -2.28 2.19
C LEU A 5 -17.67 -1.05 2.63
N SER A 6 -18.90 -0.90 2.10
CA SER A 6 -19.81 0.16 2.51
C SER A 6 -20.35 -0.06 3.93
N GLU A 7 -20.77 -1.29 4.26
CA GLU A 7 -21.15 -1.70 5.62
C GLU A 7 -20.04 -1.44 6.64
N LEU A 8 -18.78 -1.71 6.25
CA LEU A 8 -17.58 -1.47 7.07
C LEU A 8 -17.09 -0.01 7.08
N ARG A 9 -17.86 0.93 6.49
CA ARG A 9 -17.58 2.37 6.48
C ARG A 9 -16.31 2.79 5.71
N TYR A 10 -15.79 1.93 4.83
CA TYR A 10 -14.70 2.30 3.92
C TYR A 10 -15.16 3.18 2.75
N GLY A 11 -16.47 3.35 2.57
CA GLY A 11 -17.03 4.24 1.55
C GLY A 11 -18.49 3.98 1.25
N PHE A 12 -18.93 4.48 0.10
CA PHE A 12 -20.32 4.42 -0.35
C PHE A 12 -20.39 3.76 -1.71
N TYR A 13 -21.14 2.67 -1.81
CA TYR A 13 -21.46 2.08 -3.10
C TYR A 13 -22.56 2.91 -3.78
N ILE A 14 -22.29 3.35 -5.01
CA ILE A 14 -23.22 4.12 -5.82
C ILE A 14 -23.67 3.23 -6.97
N LYS A 15 -24.95 2.82 -6.95
CA LYS A 15 -25.54 1.91 -7.94
C LYS A 15 -25.26 2.41 -9.36
N LYS A 16 -24.70 1.53 -10.21
CA LYS A 16 -24.28 1.81 -11.60
C LYS A 16 -23.20 2.91 -11.77
N LYS A 17 -22.61 3.44 -10.70
CA LYS A 17 -21.53 4.47 -10.77
C LYS A 17 -20.21 4.05 -10.14
N GLY A 18 -20.23 3.12 -9.17
CA GLY A 18 -19.01 2.58 -8.58
C GLY A 18 -18.96 2.74 -7.07
N PHE A 19 -17.79 3.08 -6.53
CA PHE A 19 -17.55 3.19 -5.09
C PHE A 19 -16.80 4.49 -4.78
N LEU A 20 -17.32 5.27 -3.85
CA LEU A 20 -16.66 6.49 -3.37
C LEU A 20 -16.04 6.20 -1.99
N LEU A 21 -14.72 6.32 -1.88
CA LEU A 21 -14.01 6.12 -0.61
C LEU A 21 -14.47 7.18 0.41
N SER A 22 -14.70 6.74 1.64
CA SER A 22 -14.78 7.66 2.79
C SER A 22 -13.37 8.15 3.13
N GLU A 23 -13.26 9.17 3.98
CA GLU A 23 -11.94 9.58 4.49
C GLU A 23 -11.22 8.42 5.21
N HIS A 24 -11.96 7.60 5.95
CA HIS A 24 -11.40 6.41 6.60
C HIS A 24 -10.89 5.41 5.58
N GLY A 25 -11.67 5.10 4.54
CA GLY A 25 -11.24 4.22 3.46
C GLY A 25 -10.04 4.75 2.68
N LEU A 26 -9.98 6.07 2.48
CA LEU A 26 -8.84 6.71 1.84
C LEU A 26 -7.57 6.60 2.71
N ARG A 27 -7.69 6.82 4.03
CA ARG A 27 -6.55 6.67 4.96
C ARG A 27 -6.05 5.23 4.99
N GLU A 28 -6.93 4.23 5.11
CA GLU A 28 -6.51 2.82 5.08
C GLU A 28 -5.91 2.41 3.74
N GLY A 29 -6.52 2.84 2.63
CA GLY A 29 -6.00 2.55 1.29
C GLY A 29 -4.60 3.14 1.08
N LYS A 30 -4.38 4.38 1.55
CA LYS A 30 -3.04 4.99 1.54
C LYS A 30 -2.08 4.20 2.44
N ARG A 31 -2.49 3.72 3.63
CA ARG A 31 -1.61 3.00 4.57
C ARG A 31 -1.10 1.69 3.96
N ILE A 32 -2.02 0.93 3.34
CA ILE A 32 -1.69 -0.28 2.59
C ILE A 32 -0.72 0.05 1.45
N LEU A 33 -1.00 1.10 0.69
CA LEU A 33 -0.18 1.50 -0.45
C LEU A 33 1.21 2.01 -0.04
N ARG A 34 1.34 2.71 1.09
CA ARG A 34 2.64 3.12 1.65
C ARG A 34 3.47 1.89 1.99
N LYS A 35 2.90 0.95 2.76
CA LYS A 35 3.58 -0.29 3.11
C LYS A 35 4.08 -1.04 1.88
N HIS A 36 3.21 -1.21 0.88
CA HIS A 36 3.58 -1.86 -0.39
C HIS A 36 4.80 -1.19 -1.02
N ARG A 37 4.77 0.14 -1.19
CA ARG A 37 5.85 0.87 -1.86
C ARG A 37 7.16 0.91 -1.07
N LEU A 38 7.10 0.95 0.26
CA LEU A 38 8.31 0.89 1.08
C LEU A 38 8.93 -0.51 1.05
N LEU A 39 8.11 -1.57 0.95
CA LEU A 39 8.61 -2.92 0.73
C LEU A 39 9.26 -3.07 -0.66
N GLU A 40 8.73 -2.39 -1.69
CA GLU A 40 9.41 -2.33 -3.00
C GLU A 40 10.82 -1.72 -2.86
N CYS A 41 11.00 -0.69 -2.02
CA CYS A 41 12.32 -0.12 -1.74
C CYS A 41 13.26 -1.10 -1.02
N LEU A 42 12.75 -1.88 -0.07
CA LEU A 42 13.55 -2.92 0.59
C LEU A 42 14.06 -3.95 -0.42
N LEU A 43 13.20 -4.46 -1.30
CA LEU A 43 13.61 -5.48 -2.28
C LEU A 43 14.58 -4.92 -3.33
N GLU A 44 14.43 -3.65 -3.72
CA GLU A 44 15.42 -2.97 -4.58
C GLU A 44 16.80 -2.92 -3.90
N ASP A 45 16.86 -2.55 -2.63
CA ASP A 45 18.11 -2.48 -1.87
C ASP A 45 18.74 -3.88 -1.64
N LEU A 46 17.93 -4.94 -1.61
CA LEU A 46 18.41 -6.33 -1.56
C LEU A 46 18.91 -6.84 -2.92
N GLY A 47 18.81 -6.04 -3.99
CA GLY A 47 19.32 -6.36 -5.32
C GLY A 47 18.35 -7.16 -6.20
N MET A 48 17.06 -7.22 -5.85
CA MET A 48 16.05 -7.87 -6.69
C MET A 48 15.85 -7.12 -8.02
N ASP A 49 15.61 -7.84 -9.10
CA ASP A 49 15.35 -7.23 -10.40
C ASP A 49 14.08 -6.36 -10.37
N LYS A 50 14.17 -5.16 -10.95
CA LYS A 50 13.08 -4.16 -10.91
C LYS A 50 11.79 -4.65 -11.55
N SER A 51 11.86 -5.56 -12.53
CA SER A 51 10.69 -6.13 -13.17
C SER A 51 9.95 -7.14 -12.28
N GLU A 52 10.66 -7.74 -11.32
CA GLU A 52 10.14 -8.76 -10.41
C GLU A 52 9.59 -8.17 -9.10
N ILE A 53 10.20 -7.07 -8.61
CA ILE A 53 9.89 -6.46 -7.30
C ILE A 53 8.39 -6.32 -7.05
N ARG A 54 7.63 -5.69 -7.98
CA ARG A 54 6.19 -5.47 -7.76
C ARG A 54 5.43 -6.78 -7.58
N GLY A 55 5.76 -7.77 -8.42
CA GLY A 55 5.11 -9.08 -8.39
C GLY A 55 5.40 -9.79 -7.06
N GLU A 56 6.61 -9.66 -6.54
CA GLU A 56 6.98 -10.27 -5.27
C GLU A 56 6.36 -9.55 -4.07
N VAL A 57 6.38 -8.22 -4.05
CA VAL A 57 5.73 -7.43 -2.99
C VAL A 57 4.24 -7.76 -2.87
N SER A 58 3.51 -7.85 -3.99
CA SER A 58 2.08 -8.20 -4.00
C SER A 58 1.74 -9.56 -3.38
N LYS A 59 2.70 -10.48 -3.24
CA LYS A 59 2.48 -11.78 -2.60
C LYS A 59 2.60 -11.71 -1.08
N ILE A 60 3.39 -10.77 -0.56
CA ILE A 60 3.82 -10.75 0.85
C ILE A 60 3.33 -9.53 1.63
N ASP A 61 2.94 -8.44 0.97
CA ASP A 61 2.62 -7.16 1.61
C ASP A 61 1.50 -7.28 2.67
N PHE A 62 0.48 -8.10 2.44
CA PHE A 62 -0.59 -8.36 3.40
C PHE A 62 -0.19 -9.28 4.57
N ALA A 63 0.91 -10.03 4.44
CA ALA A 63 1.39 -10.97 5.45
C ALA A 63 2.52 -10.41 6.34
N LEU A 64 2.97 -9.18 6.08
CA LEU A 64 4.01 -8.51 6.86
C LEU A 64 3.60 -8.38 8.34
N GLY A 65 4.48 -8.84 9.23
CA GLY A 65 4.35 -8.61 10.67
C GLY A 65 4.75 -7.18 11.06
N THR A 66 4.20 -6.68 12.16
CA THR A 66 4.40 -5.30 12.65
C THR A 66 5.87 -4.94 12.89
N GLY A 67 6.69 -5.90 13.33
CA GLY A 67 8.12 -5.67 13.54
C GLY A 67 8.87 -5.32 12.25
N LEU A 68 8.56 -6.03 11.14
CA LEU A 68 9.16 -5.76 9.85
C LEU A 68 8.59 -4.48 9.23
N GLU A 69 7.29 -4.22 9.37
CA GLU A 69 6.68 -2.95 8.96
C GLU A 69 7.39 -1.74 9.60
N ARG A 70 7.68 -1.81 10.90
CA ARG A 70 8.40 -0.75 11.62
C ARG A 70 9.81 -0.54 11.07
N ILE A 71 10.59 -1.60 10.85
CA ILE A 71 11.96 -1.48 10.32
C ILE A 71 11.95 -0.87 8.91
N ILE A 72 10.99 -1.28 8.07
CA ILE A 72 10.83 -0.73 6.71
C ILE A 72 10.48 0.75 6.78
N GLU A 73 9.56 1.15 7.66
CA GLU A 73 9.17 2.53 7.86
C GLU A 73 10.34 3.39 8.37
N GLU A 74 11.10 2.90 9.36
CA GLU A 74 12.29 3.59 9.90
C GLU A 74 13.38 3.78 8.84
N ARG A 75 13.60 2.79 7.97
CA ARG A 75 14.66 2.83 6.97
C ARG A 75 14.27 3.61 5.70
N TYR A 76 13.02 3.50 5.26
CA TYR A 76 12.58 3.99 3.95
C TYR A 76 11.52 5.09 4.03
N GLY A 77 11.03 5.44 5.21
CA GLY A 77 9.88 6.34 5.39
C GLY A 77 10.09 7.76 4.87
N ASN A 78 11.34 8.20 4.71
CA ASN A 78 11.68 9.49 4.10
C ASN A 78 11.70 9.46 2.57
N ARG A 79 11.55 8.30 1.91
CA ARG A 79 11.49 8.21 0.46
C ARG A 79 10.16 8.76 -0.06
N GLU A 80 10.23 9.59 -1.09
CA GLU A 80 9.05 10.16 -1.75
C GLU A 80 8.51 9.29 -2.89
N ARG A 81 9.31 8.36 -3.42
CA ARG A 81 8.95 7.53 -4.58
C ARG A 81 9.43 6.08 -4.44
N CYS A 82 8.63 5.14 -4.96
CA CYS A 82 9.02 3.73 -5.14
C CYS A 82 10.11 3.59 -6.23
N PRO A 83 10.74 2.41 -6.36
CA PRO A 83 11.61 2.07 -7.50
C PRO A 83 10.95 2.30 -8.87
N CYS A 84 9.62 2.18 -8.90
CA CYS A 84 8.76 2.41 -10.05
C CYS A 84 8.40 3.88 -10.34
N ARG A 85 8.99 4.85 -9.61
CA ARG A 85 8.76 6.31 -9.68
C ARG A 85 7.36 6.80 -9.29
N LYS A 86 6.45 5.91 -8.87
CA LYS A 86 5.17 6.27 -8.25
C LYS A 86 5.41 6.90 -6.87
N PRO A 87 4.63 7.92 -6.47
CA PRO A 87 4.82 8.61 -5.19
C PRO A 87 4.62 7.64 -4.03
N ILE A 88 5.21 7.85 -2.86
CA ILE A 88 4.88 7.11 -1.64
C ILE A 88 3.86 7.97 -0.86
N PRO A 89 2.70 7.44 -0.42
CA PRO A 89 1.74 8.23 0.34
C PRO A 89 2.37 8.76 1.63
N SER A 90 2.25 10.07 1.87
CA SER A 90 2.52 10.72 3.15
C SER A 90 1.22 10.92 3.93
N PHE A 91 1.36 11.07 5.25
CA PHE A 91 0.27 11.29 6.21
C PHE A 91 0.63 12.41 7.16
#